data_AF-A0A9D4JB11-F1
#
_entry.id   AF-A0A9D4JB11-F1
#
_cell.length_a   1.000
_cell.length_b   1.000
_cell.length_c   1.000
_cell.angle_alpha   90.00
_cell.angle_beta   90.00
_cell.angle_gamma   90.00
#
_symmetry.space_group_name_H-M   'P 1'
#
loop_
_entity.id
_entity.type
_entity.pdbx_description
1 polymer ?
#
loop_
_entity_poly.entity_id
_entity_poly.type
_entity_poly.pdbx_seq_one_letter_code
_entity_poly.pdbx_strand_id
1 'polypeptide(L)'
;MLAGSHYIHLFWSDLPLVNSPFHGYAIQQVPDASKLILTGRGLKEATVREEAEFVIDGSQAGKGRANYCDENGTIFKIETSRKN
;
A
#
# COMPACT_ATOMS: atom_id res chain seq x y z
N MET A 1 -6.84 -11.62 -12.72
CA MET A 1 -6.99 -12.75 -11.77
C MET A 1 -8.43 -12.78 -11.29
N LEU A 2 -9.00 -13.98 -11.14
CA LEU A 2 -10.37 -14.13 -10.65
C LEU A 2 -10.39 -13.90 -9.13
N ALA A 3 -11.41 -13.21 -8.62
CA ALA A 3 -11.65 -13.17 -7.19
C ALA A 3 -12.07 -14.57 -6.69
N GLY A 4 -11.73 -14.89 -5.45
CA GLY A 4 -12.16 -16.13 -4.80
C GLY A 4 -11.07 -16.87 -4.04
N SER A 5 -11.42 -18.06 -3.55
CA SER A 5 -10.51 -18.94 -2.81
C SER A 5 -9.45 -19.56 -3.71
N HIS A 6 -8.21 -19.51 -3.27
CA HIS A 6 -7.05 -20.10 -3.93
C HIS A 6 -6.21 -20.85 -2.89
N TYR A 7 -5.55 -21.93 -3.33
CA TYR A 7 -4.59 -22.68 -2.51
C TYR A 7 -3.19 -22.49 -3.07
N ILE A 8 -2.27 -22.06 -2.21
CA ILE A 8 -0.87 -21.85 -2.56
C ILE A 8 -0.08 -23.04 -1.99
N HIS A 9 0.42 -23.88 -2.88
CA HIS A 9 1.25 -25.01 -2.53
C HIS A 9 2.72 -24.64 -2.62
N LEU A 10 3.42 -24.69 -1.49
CA LEU A 10 4.87 -24.47 -1.42
C LEU A 10 5.58 -25.79 -1.13
N PHE A 11 6.61 -26.08 -1.93
CA PHE A 11 7.43 -27.27 -1.82
C PHE A 11 8.91 -26.90 -1.75
N TRP A 12 9.69 -27.73 -1.06
CA TRP A 12 11.14 -27.72 -1.09
C TRP A 12 11.64 -29.14 -1.31
N SER A 13 12.40 -29.37 -2.39
CA SER A 13 12.85 -30.72 -2.79
C SER A 13 11.69 -31.73 -2.84
N ASP A 14 10.60 -31.35 -3.52
CA ASP A 14 9.35 -32.12 -3.66
C ASP A 14 8.61 -32.46 -2.35
N LEU A 15 9.10 -31.98 -1.20
CA LEU A 15 8.42 -32.09 0.08
C LEU A 15 7.62 -30.82 0.37
N PRO A 16 6.35 -30.92 0.79
CA PRO A 16 5.57 -29.74 1.15
C PRO A 16 6.19 -29.05 2.37
N LEU A 17 6.28 -27.71 2.31
CA LEU A 17 6.65 -26.93 3.49
C LEU A 17 5.59 -27.09 4.59
N VAL A 18 6.02 -26.91 5.85
CA VAL A 18 5.10 -26.87 6.98
C VAL A 18 4.01 -25.82 6.71
N ASN A 19 2.75 -26.18 6.97
CA ASN A 19 1.53 -25.38 6.72
C ASN A 19 1.14 -25.19 5.24
N SER A 20 1.84 -25.82 4.29
CA SER A 20 1.37 -25.95 2.92
C SER A 20 0.22 -26.99 2.85
N PRO A 21 -0.89 -26.71 2.14
CA PRO A 21 -1.16 -25.50 1.37
C PRO A 21 -1.67 -24.32 2.22
N PHE A 22 -1.31 -23.11 1.80
CA PHE A 22 -1.83 -21.87 2.36
C PHE A 22 -3.13 -21.48 1.64
N HIS A 23 -4.20 -21.25 2.40
CA HIS A 23 -5.46 -20.76 1.85
C HIS A 23 -5.41 -19.22 1.73
N GLY A 24 -5.58 -18.72 0.51
CA GLY A 24 -5.66 -17.30 0.21
C GLY A 24 -6.98 -16.95 -0.46
N TYR A 25 -7.53 -15.78 -0.15
CA TYR A 25 -8.70 -15.24 -0.84
C TYR A 25 -8.28 -14.05 -1.71
N ALA A 26 -8.36 -14.22 -3.03
CA ALA A 26 -8.05 -13.18 -3.98
C ALA A 26 -9.21 -12.18 -4.08
N ILE A 27 -8.91 -10.89 -3.95
CA ILE A 27 -9.85 -9.81 -4.17
C ILE A 27 -9.60 -9.17 -5.53
N GLN A 28 -10.66 -8.85 -6.28
CA GLN A 28 -10.55 -8.22 -7.59
C GLN A 28 -10.28 -6.71 -7.51
N GLN A 29 -10.43 -6.10 -6.33
CA GLN A 29 -10.17 -4.68 -6.14
C GLN A 29 -8.65 -4.43 -6.08
N VAL A 30 -8.06 -4.23 -7.25
CA VAL A 30 -6.71 -3.69 -7.37
C VAL A 30 -6.83 -2.18 -7.16
N PRO A 31 -6.15 -1.60 -6.15
CA PRO A 31 -6.08 -0.15 -6.00
C PRO A 31 -5.48 0.47 -7.25
N ASP A 32 -6.10 1.53 -7.76
CA ASP A 32 -5.60 2.26 -8.91
C ASP A 32 -4.76 3.45 -8.44
N ALA A 33 -3.46 3.23 -8.35
CA ALA A 33 -2.51 4.24 -7.87
C ALA A 33 -2.49 5.50 -8.75
N SER A 34 -2.90 5.40 -10.03
CA SER A 34 -2.98 6.57 -10.93
C SER A 34 -4.09 7.55 -10.55
N LYS A 35 -5.03 7.14 -9.69
CA LYS A 35 -6.12 7.97 -9.16
C LYS A 35 -5.79 8.61 -7.81
N LEU A 36 -4.56 8.43 -7.30
CA LEU A 36 -4.11 9.18 -6.12
C LEU A 36 -3.87 10.63 -6.50
N ILE A 37 -4.41 11.55 -5.70
CA ILE A 37 -4.15 12.98 -5.84
C ILE A 37 -3.29 13.43 -4.66
N LEU A 38 -2.15 14.03 -4.97
CA LEU A 38 -1.20 14.57 -4.00
C LEU A 38 -1.27 16.10 -4.03
N THR A 39 -1.45 16.73 -2.88
CA THR A 39 -1.45 18.20 -2.74
C THR A 39 -0.66 18.64 -1.53
N GLY A 40 -0.18 19.88 -1.50
CA GLY A 40 0.52 20.46 -0.35
C GLY A 40 1.91 20.98 -0.68
N ARG A 41 2.41 21.90 0.16
CA ARG A 41 3.68 22.61 -0.07
C ARG A 41 4.88 21.66 -0.01
N GLY A 42 4.81 20.66 0.87
CA GLY A 42 5.86 19.65 1.07
C GLY A 42 6.17 18.80 -0.17
N LEU A 43 5.31 18.83 -1.21
CA LEU A 43 5.59 18.17 -2.49
C LEU A 43 6.57 18.94 -3.37
N LYS A 44 6.78 20.23 -3.10
CA LYS A 44 7.61 21.12 -3.91
C LYS A 44 8.82 21.62 -3.16
N GLU A 45 8.66 21.96 -1.89
CA GLU A 45 9.74 22.53 -1.07
C GLU A 45 9.54 22.21 0.42
N ALA A 46 10.65 22.15 1.15
CA ALA A 46 10.69 21.94 2.59
C ALA A 46 11.84 22.74 3.22
N THR A 47 11.67 23.22 4.44
CA THR A 47 12.72 23.88 5.23
C THR A 47 13.34 22.89 6.19
N VAL A 48 14.66 22.91 6.34
CA VAL A 48 15.36 22.08 7.34
C VAL A 48 14.82 22.37 8.74
N ARG A 49 14.47 21.30 9.48
CA ARG A 49 13.87 21.33 10.83
C ARG A 49 12.44 21.86 10.92
N GLU A 50 11.75 22.02 9.79
CA GLU A 50 10.32 22.28 9.76
C GLU A 50 9.58 21.06 9.20
N GLU A 51 8.36 20.82 9.67
CA GLU A 51 7.52 19.77 9.11
C GLU A 51 7.04 20.16 7.70
N ALA A 52 7.25 19.26 6.73
CA ALA A 52 6.76 19.42 5.37
C ALA A 52 5.42 18.71 5.22
N GLU A 53 4.34 19.48 5.05
CA GLU A 53 2.98 18.93 4.96
C GLU A 53 2.56 18.68 3.51
N PHE A 54 1.98 17.50 3.29
CA PHE A 54 1.22 17.17 2.09
C PHE A 54 0.08 16.21 2.40
N VAL A 55 -0.92 16.19 1.53
CA VAL A 55 -2.13 15.39 1.64
C VAL A 55 -2.17 14.37 0.50
N ILE A 56 -2.52 13.13 0.85
CA ILE A 56 -2.80 12.05 -0.10
C ILE A 56 -4.31 11.80 -0.14
N ASP A 57 -4.96 12.19 -1.22
CA ASP A 57 -6.36 11.84 -1.48
C ASP A 57 -6.43 10.54 -2.31
N GLY A 58 -6.85 9.46 -1.65
CA GLY A 58 -7.08 8.15 -2.26
C GLY A 58 -8.55 7.80 -2.47
N SER A 59 -9.47 8.77 -2.35
CA SER A 59 -10.92 8.53 -2.46
C SER A 59 -11.34 7.83 -3.76
N GLN A 60 -10.58 8.05 -4.84
CA GLN A 60 -10.84 7.47 -6.17
C GLN A 60 -9.97 6.24 -6.49
N ALA A 61 -8.94 5.95 -5.70
CA ALA A 61 -8.00 4.85 -5.95
C ALA A 61 -8.54 3.48 -5.50
N GLY A 62 -9.65 3.44 -4.76
CA GLY A 62 -10.17 2.21 -4.16
C GLY A 62 -9.45 1.84 -2.85
N LYS A 63 -9.90 0.77 -2.19
CA LYS A 63 -9.37 0.37 -0.88
C LYS A 63 -7.98 -0.21 -1.04
N GLY A 64 -6.97 0.46 -0.48
CA GLY A 64 -5.58 -0.01 -0.45
C GLY A 64 -4.80 0.64 0.69
N ARG A 65 -3.58 0.16 0.91
CA ARG A 65 -2.63 0.78 1.85
C ARG A 65 -1.55 1.49 1.05
N ALA A 66 -1.42 2.80 1.26
CA ALA A 66 -0.29 3.55 0.73
C ALA A 66 0.91 3.39 1.66
N ASN A 67 2.07 3.09 1.09
CA ASN A 67 3.35 3.15 1.80
C ASN A 67 4.21 4.19 1.08
N TYR A 68 4.82 5.11 1.83
CA TYR A 68 5.77 6.08 1.30
C TYR A 68 7.12 5.87 2.00
N CYS A 69 8.19 5.83 1.21
CA CYS A 69 9.57 5.78 1.67
C CYS A 69 10.32 6.89 0.94
N ASP A 70 11.08 7.71 1.66
CA ASP A 70 12.05 8.59 1.01
C ASP A 70 13.30 7.81 0.56
N GLU A 71 14.23 8.53 -0.07
CA GLU A 71 15.54 8.02 -0.52
C GLU A 71 16.44 7.50 0.62
N ASN A 72 16.15 7.88 1.87
CA ASN A 72 16.86 7.42 3.06
C ASN A 72 16.13 6.26 3.77
N GLY A 73 15.00 5.80 3.24
CA GLY A 73 14.16 4.78 3.84
C GLY A 73 13.35 5.25 5.04
N THR A 74 13.24 6.56 5.28
CA THR A 74 12.38 7.13 6.31
C THR A 74 10.92 6.86 5.94
N ILE A 75 10.24 6.14 6.82
CA ILE A 75 8.80 5.94 6.73
C ILE A 75 8.14 7.14 7.41
N PHE A 76 7.59 8.06 6.61
CA PHE A 76 6.77 9.13 7.16
C PHE A 76 5.46 8.52 7.70
N LYS A 77 5.07 8.91 8.91
CA LYS A 77 3.80 8.49 9.50
C LYS A 77 2.67 9.15 8.71
N ILE A 78 2.06 8.40 7.80
CA ILE A 78 0.90 8.87 7.04
C ILE A 78 -0.32 8.80 7.96
N GLU A 79 -0.78 9.95 8.45
CA GLU A 79 -2.06 10.05 9.17
C GLU A 79 -3.18 10.30 8.16
N THR A 80 -3.87 9.23 7.75
CA THR A 80 -5.08 9.34 6.93
C THR A 80 -6.25 9.83 7.78
N SER A 81 -6.71 11.06 7.53
CA SER A 81 -7.97 11.57 8.07
C SER A 81 -9.11 11.33 7.07
N ARG A 82 -10.19 10.68 7.51
CA ARG A 82 -11.47 10.71 6.78
C ARG A 82 -12.20 11.99 7.15
N LYS A 83 -12.43 12.88 6.17
CA LYS A 83 -13.48 13.89 6.33
C LYS A 83 -14.84 13.19 6.17
N ASN A 84 -15.71 13.38 7.16
CA ASN A 84 -17.12 12.97 7.14
C ASN A 84 -17.88 13.65 5.99
#